data_AF-A0A2A4CA32-F1
#
_entry.id   AF-A0A2A4CA32-F1
#
_cell.length_a   1.000
_cell.length_b   1.000
_cell.length_c   1.000
_cell.angle_alpha   90.00
_cell.angle_beta   90.00
_cell.angle_gamma   90.00
#
_symmetry.space_group_name_H-M   'P 1'
#
loop_
_entity.id
_entity.type
_entity.pdbx_description
1 polymer ?
#
loop_
_entity_poly.entity_id
_entity_poly.type
_entity_poly.pdbx_seq_one_letter_code
_entity_poly.pdbx_strand_id
1 'polypeptide(L)'
;MTFMQPAPLCADLDAIVREELKLGNALSEQPVRADWPTKGGVFAALRDDLHLHALTLSAHVRHSVCADPHYGWHDECFCEQHGHLLVAGRTEPPKR
;
A
#
# COMPACT_ATOMS: atom_id res chain seq x y z
N MET A 1 0.38 -14.17 -20.27
CA MET A 1 0.44 -14.27 -18.80
C MET A 1 1.58 -13.35 -18.36
N THR A 2 1.26 -12.16 -17.86
CA THR A 2 2.28 -11.25 -17.34
C THR A 2 2.77 -11.85 -16.04
N PHE A 3 4.00 -12.34 -16.03
CA PHE A 3 4.65 -12.76 -14.79
C PHE A 3 4.81 -11.49 -13.96
N MET A 4 4.04 -11.39 -12.89
CA MET A 4 4.18 -10.36 -11.87
C MET A 4 5.59 -10.50 -11.29
N GLN A 5 6.50 -9.59 -11.66
CA GLN A 5 7.91 -9.69 -11.31
C GLN A 5 8.13 -9.07 -9.93
N PRO A 6 8.77 -9.77 -8.97
CA PRO A 6 9.09 -9.16 -7.68
C PRO A 6 9.96 -7.92 -7.91
N ALA A 7 9.58 -6.81 -7.30
CA ALA A 7 10.25 -5.54 -7.45
C ALA A 7 10.21 -4.77 -6.13
N PRO A 8 11.33 -4.17 -5.68
CA PRO A 8 11.33 -3.44 -4.42
C PRO A 8 10.48 -2.17 -4.49
N LEU A 9 9.84 -1.81 -3.37
CA LEU A 9 9.21 -0.51 -3.21
C LEU A 9 10.26 0.61 -3.18
N CYS A 10 9.81 1.86 -3.31
CA CYS A 10 10.67 3.02 -3.10
C CYS A 10 10.96 3.15 -1.60
N ALA A 11 12.01 3.88 -1.25
CA ALA A 11 12.43 4.04 0.14
C ALA A 11 11.31 4.58 1.05
N ASP A 12 10.46 5.49 0.53
CA ASP A 12 9.35 6.07 1.30
C ASP A 12 8.29 5.03 1.67
N LEU A 13 7.88 4.18 0.73
CA LEU A 13 6.88 3.13 1.01
C LEU A 13 7.49 1.92 1.73
N ASP A 14 8.76 1.60 1.46
CA ASP A 14 9.50 0.56 2.19
C ASP A 14 9.63 0.93 3.68
N ALA A 15 9.85 2.20 4.00
CA ALA A 15 9.85 2.68 5.38
C ALA A 15 8.50 2.46 6.07
N ILE A 16 7.38 2.75 5.39
CA ILE A 16 6.03 2.51 5.92
C ILE A 16 5.83 1.01 6.18
N VAL A 17 6.17 0.15 5.22
CA VAL A 17 6.07 -1.31 5.39
C VAL A 17 6.87 -1.78 6.59
N ARG A 18 8.12 -1.30 6.77
CA ARG A 18 8.95 -1.69 7.92
C ARG A 18 8.34 -1.29 9.25
N GLU A 19 7.78 -0.09 9.36
CA GLU A 19 7.11 0.33 10.59
C GLU A 19 5.85 -0.50 10.86
N GLU A 20 5.04 -0.76 9.83
CA GLU A 20 3.84 -1.61 9.94
C GLU A 20 4.18 -3.05 10.38
N LEU A 21 5.25 -3.63 9.83
CA LEU A 21 5.72 -4.95 10.25
C LEU A 21 6.18 -4.99 11.72
N LYS A 22 6.76 -3.90 12.24
CA LYS A 22 7.12 -3.79 13.66
C LYS A 22 5.88 -3.70 14.56
N LEU A 23 4.80 -3.11 14.05
CA LEU A 23 3.53 -2.98 14.76
C LEU A 23 2.67 -4.25 14.69
N GLY A 24 3.14 -5.29 13.98
CA GLY A 24 2.47 -6.59 13.89
C GLY A 24 1.57 -6.75 12.67
N ASN A 25 1.58 -5.79 11.74
CA ASN A 25 0.97 -5.97 10.43
C ASN A 25 1.79 -7.00 9.62
N ALA A 26 1.23 -7.47 8.51
CA ALA A 26 1.88 -8.44 7.63
C ALA A 26 1.64 -8.08 6.17
N LEU A 27 2.61 -8.38 5.30
CA LEU A 27 2.40 -8.29 3.86
C LEU A 27 1.46 -9.42 3.42
N SER A 28 0.31 -9.05 2.87
CA SER A 28 -0.62 -9.96 2.20
C SER A 28 -0.18 -10.21 0.75
N GLU A 29 0.41 -9.20 0.10
CA GLU A 29 1.03 -9.29 -1.22
C GLU A 29 2.44 -8.68 -1.17
N GLN A 30 3.44 -9.44 -1.62
CA GLN A 30 4.82 -8.94 -1.66
C GLN A 30 4.98 -7.85 -2.74
N PRO A 31 5.95 -6.93 -2.56
CA PRO A 31 6.28 -5.92 -3.57
C PRO A 31 6.50 -6.52 -4.96
N VAL A 32 5.62 -6.15 -5.87
CA VAL A 32 5.55 -6.73 -7.20
C VAL A 32 5.31 -5.64 -8.23
N ARG A 33 6.01 -5.70 -9.37
CA ARG A 33 5.76 -4.80 -10.48
C ARG A 33 4.39 -5.16 -11.08
N ALA A 34 3.46 -4.23 -10.98
CA ALA A 34 2.09 -4.37 -11.46
C ALA A 34 1.80 -3.46 -12.68
N ASP A 35 2.73 -2.56 -13.05
CA ASP A 35 2.53 -1.54 -14.08
C ASP A 35 1.26 -0.69 -13.83
N TRP A 36 0.87 -0.61 -12.56
CA TRP A 36 -0.32 0.05 -12.05
C TRP A 36 -0.02 0.62 -10.64
N PRO A 37 -0.54 1.81 -10.27
CA PRO A 37 -1.42 2.69 -11.06
C PRO A 37 -0.69 3.40 -12.22
N THR A 38 0.64 3.42 -12.21
CA THR A 38 1.47 3.92 -13.31
C THR A 38 2.33 2.83 -13.91
N LYS A 39 2.67 2.95 -15.20
CA LYS A 39 3.58 2.04 -15.89
C LYS A 39 4.93 1.96 -15.17
N GLY A 40 5.41 0.75 -14.92
CA GLY A 40 6.61 0.46 -14.14
C GLY A 40 6.43 0.48 -12.62
N GLY A 41 5.25 0.87 -12.14
CA GLY A 41 4.90 0.97 -10.73
C GLY A 41 4.92 -0.37 -10.01
N VAL A 42 5.29 -0.29 -8.73
CA VAL A 42 5.33 -1.42 -7.80
C VAL A 42 4.14 -1.35 -6.88
N PHE A 43 3.48 -2.49 -6.72
CA PHE A 43 2.35 -2.70 -5.85
C PHE A 43 2.76 -3.58 -4.68
N ALA A 44 2.27 -3.28 -3.49
CA ALA A 44 2.34 -4.16 -2.33
C ALA A 44 1.05 -4.02 -1.52
N ALA A 45 0.68 -5.07 -0.80
CA ALA A 45 -0.49 -5.04 0.07
C ALA A 45 -0.14 -5.50 1.47
N LEU A 46 -0.61 -4.77 2.47
CA LEU A 46 -0.64 -5.17 3.86
C LEU A 46 -1.96 -5.85 4.19
N ARG A 47 -1.96 -6.66 5.24
CA ARG A 47 -3.14 -7.43 5.67
C ARG A 47 -4.11 -6.56 6.47
N ASP A 48 -3.57 -5.80 7.40
CA ASP A 48 -4.33 -4.97 8.35
C ASP A 48 -4.24 -3.49 7.94
N ASP A 49 -5.16 -2.66 8.42
CA ASP A 49 -5.21 -1.21 8.17
C ASP A 49 -3.90 -0.52 8.60
N LEU A 50 -3.60 0.65 8.02
CA LEU A 50 -2.38 1.39 8.38
C LEU A 50 -2.49 1.99 9.80
N HIS A 51 -1.42 1.85 10.58
CA HIS A 51 -1.28 2.53 11.85
C HIS A 51 -0.83 3.98 11.63
N LEU A 52 -1.67 4.80 10.98
CA LEU A 52 -1.33 6.17 10.53
C LEU A 52 -0.78 7.06 11.65
N HIS A 53 -1.20 6.84 12.90
CA HIS A 53 -0.70 7.58 14.06
C HIS A 53 0.78 7.31 14.38
N ALA A 54 1.32 6.19 13.93
CA ALA A 54 2.71 5.77 14.11
C ALA A 54 3.56 6.01 12.84
N LEU A 55 2.94 6.40 11.72
CA LEU A 55 3.62 6.59 10.44
C LEU A 55 4.03 8.05 10.24
N THR A 56 5.23 8.25 9.67
CA THR A 56 5.66 9.54 9.13
C THR A 56 5.64 9.46 7.62
N LEU A 57 4.66 10.11 6.98
CA LEU A 57 4.54 10.13 5.53
C LEU A 57 5.51 11.16 4.93
N SER A 58 6.27 10.73 3.93
CA SER A 58 7.11 11.61 3.13
C SER A 58 6.25 12.59 2.31
N ALA A 59 6.79 13.75 1.96
CA ALA A 59 6.05 14.81 1.26
C ALA A 59 5.49 14.38 -0.12
N HIS A 60 6.04 13.32 -0.70
CA HIS A 60 5.62 12.76 -2.00
C HIS A 60 4.74 11.51 -1.85
N VAL A 61 4.39 11.11 -0.62
CA VAL A 61 3.47 10.00 -0.37
C VAL A 61 2.12 10.58 0.01
N ARG A 62 1.11 10.27 -0.80
CA ARG A 62 -0.29 10.58 -0.48
C ARG A 62 -0.96 9.38 0.13
N HIS A 63 -1.50 9.58 1.32
CA HIS A 63 -2.44 8.64 1.93
C HIS A 63 -3.87 9.00 1.50
N SER A 64 -4.69 7.99 1.26
CA SER A 64 -6.11 8.11 0.97
C SER A 64 -6.84 6.88 1.50
N VAL A 65 -8.11 7.04 1.83
CA VAL A 65 -8.98 5.96 2.29
C VAL A 65 -10.00 5.66 1.19
N CYS A 66 -10.05 4.41 0.75
CA CYS A 66 -11.07 3.95 -0.18
C CYS A 66 -12.26 3.39 0.61
N ALA A 67 -13.40 4.08 0.52
CA ALA A 67 -14.65 3.66 1.16
C ALA A 67 -15.48 2.72 0.26
N ASP A 68 -14.99 2.37 -0.94
CA ASP A 68 -15.70 1.48 -1.85
C ASP A 68 -15.52 0.02 -1.40
N PRO A 69 -16.58 -0.67 -0.94
CA PRO A 69 -16.49 -2.05 -0.47
C PRO A 69 -16.09 -3.05 -1.56
N HIS A 70 -16.19 -2.68 -2.84
CA HIS A 70 -15.78 -3.51 -3.98
C HIS A 70 -14.29 -3.37 -4.31
N TYR A 71 -13.62 -2.33 -3.80
CA TYR A 71 -12.19 -2.11 -4.04
C TYR A 71 -11.32 -3.10 -3.26
N GLY A 72 -11.75 -3.48 -2.05
CA GLY A 72 -11.14 -4.55 -1.27
C GLY A 72 -10.08 -4.11 -0.27
N TRP A 73 -9.48 -2.92 -0.42
CA TRP A 73 -8.49 -2.34 0.50
C TRP A 73 -8.94 -1.00 1.07
N HIS A 74 -8.74 -0.79 2.38
CA HIS A 74 -9.20 0.40 3.09
C HIS A 74 -8.25 1.59 2.90
N ASP A 75 -6.96 1.36 3.12
CA ASP A 75 -5.94 2.39 3.05
C ASP A 75 -5.12 2.28 1.77
N GLU A 76 -4.73 3.44 1.26
CA GLU A 76 -3.87 3.56 0.09
C GLU A 76 -2.77 4.60 0.35
N CYS A 77 -1.53 4.21 0.12
CA CYS A 77 -0.34 5.07 0.16
C CYS A 77 0.30 5.06 -1.23
N PHE A 78 0.08 6.14 -1.97
CA PHE A 78 0.63 6.33 -3.30
C PHE A 78 1.84 7.26 -3.27
N CYS A 79 2.99 6.80 -3.76
CA CYS A 79 4.17 7.64 -3.93
C CYS A 79 4.13 8.34 -5.29
N GLU A 80 3.84 9.64 -5.32
CA GLU A 80 3.72 10.44 -6.54
C GLU A 80 5.03 10.53 -7.33
N GLN A 81 6.17 10.47 -6.64
CA GLN A 81 7.49 10.56 -7.26
C GLN A 81 7.86 9.29 -8.05
N HIS A 82 7.54 8.11 -7.52
CA HIS A 82 7.96 6.82 -8.09
C HIS A 82 6.82 6.06 -8.76
N GLY A 83 5.57 6.47 -8.53
CA GLY A 83 4.40 5.78 -9.07
C GLY A 83 4.13 4.42 -8.42
N HIS A 84 4.61 4.23 -7.19
CA HIS A 84 4.41 3.00 -6.42
C HIS A 84 3.17 3.13 -5.53
N LEU A 85 2.51 2.01 -5.27
CA LEU A 85 1.30 1.95 -4.47
C LEU A 85 1.43 0.88 -3.39
N LEU A 86 1.18 1.29 -2.16
CA LEU A 86 1.01 0.41 -1.01
C LEU A 86 -0.44 0.49 -0.58
N VAL A 87 -1.15 -0.64 -0.54
CA VAL A 87 -2.50 -0.71 0.00
C VAL A 87 -2.51 -1.48 1.31
N ALA A 88 -3.48 -1.21 2.17
CA ALA A 88 -3.59 -1.88 3.45
C ALA A 88 -5.05 -2.11 3.85
N GLY A 89 -5.24 -3.05 4.74
CA GLY A 89 -6.54 -3.30 5.32
C GLY A 89 -7.56 -3.91 4.38
N ARG A 90 -8.80 -3.93 4.85
CA ARG A 90 -9.95 -4.44 4.10
C ARG A 90 -11.09 -3.45 4.22
N THR A 91 -11.69 -3.08 3.10
CA THR A 91 -12.89 -2.23 3.12
C THR A 91 -14.02 -2.95 3.85
N GLU A 92 -14.36 -2.48 5.05
CA GLU A 92 -15.57 -2.92 5.74
C GLU A 92 -16.79 -2.16 5.17
N PRO A 93 -17.93 -2.83 4.96
CA PRO A 93 -19.18 -2.13 4.68
C PRO A 93 -19.53 -1.21 5.88
N PRO A 94 -20.20 -0.06 5.65
CA PRO A 94 -20.59 0.82 6.73
C PRO A 94 -21.43 0.06 7.76
N LYS A 95 -20.98 0.09 9.02
CA LYS A 95 -21.73 -0.53 10.13
C LYS A 95 -23.05 0.23 10.29
N ARG A 96 -24.15 -0.51 10.14
CA ARG A 96 -25.53 -0.01 10.07
C ARG A 96 -26.07 0.37 11.45
#